data_AF-A0A9E3JUE4-F1
#
_entry.id   AF-A0A9E3JUE4-F1
#
_cell.length_a   1.000
_cell.length_b   1.000
_cell.length_c   1.000
_cell.angle_alpha   90.00
_cell.angle_beta   90.00
_cell.angle_gamma   90.00
#
_symmetry.space_group_name_H-M   'P 1'
#
loop_
_entity.id
_entity.type
_entity.pdbx_description
1 polymer ?
#
loop_
_entity_poly.entity_id
_entity_poly.type
_entity_poly.pdbx_seq_one_letter_code
_entity_poly.pdbx_strand_id
1 'polypeptide(L)' 'GYTVATPGNWKDGDDVIIPLTVQDPEQLTQKYPKGFTAPKPYLRLTPQPNK' A
#
# COMPACT_ATOMS: atom_id res chain seq x y z
N GLY A 1 -11.90 4.47 -4.43
CA GLY A 1 -11.16 4.77 -3.20
C GLY A 1 -10.06 3.75 -3.03
N TYR A 2 -8.85 4.18 -2.70
CA TYR A 2 -7.72 3.29 -2.39
C TYR A 2 -7.80 2.91 -0.92
N THR A 3 -7.75 1.61 -0.61
CA THR A 3 -7.80 1.11 0.76
C THR A 3 -6.38 1.05 1.29
N VAL A 4 -5.89 2.18 1.83
CA VAL A 4 -4.53 2.32 2.37
C VAL A 4 -4.58 2.81 3.81
N ALA A 5 -3.59 2.44 4.60
CA ALA A 5 -3.38 2.92 5.96
C ALA A 5 -2.12 3.81 5.99
N THR A 6 -2.21 4.99 6.61
CA THR A 6 -1.06 5.88 6.76
C THR A 6 -0.27 5.52 8.02
N PRO A 7 1.07 5.37 7.95
CA PRO A 7 1.90 5.21 9.14
C PRO A 7 1.87 6.46 10.03
N GLY A 8 2.21 6.31 11.32
CA GLY A 8 2.07 7.38 12.31
C GLY A 8 2.90 8.65 12.03
N ASN A 9 3.95 8.56 11.21
CA ASN A 9 4.79 9.71 10.81
C ASN A 9 4.72 10.00 9.30
N TRP A 10 3.61 9.62 8.65
CA TRP A 10 3.41 9.77 7.21
C TRP A 10 3.32 11.24 6.78
N LYS A 11 3.88 11.54 5.60
CA LYS A 11 3.79 12.83 4.90
C LYS A 11 3.21 12.62 3.50
N ASP A 12 2.63 13.67 2.92
CA ASP A 12 2.12 13.59 1.54
C ASP A 12 3.25 13.20 0.57
N GLY A 13 3.05 12.13 -0.20
CA GLY A 13 4.04 11.53 -1.09
C GLY A 13 4.88 10.39 -0.47
N ASP A 14 4.75 10.12 0.83
CA ASP A 14 5.45 9.03 1.52
C ASP A 14 4.72 7.68 1.37
N ASP A 15 5.38 6.59 1.75
CA ASP A 15 4.84 5.25 1.60
C ASP A 15 3.63 4.99 2.50
N VAL A 16 2.59 4.40 1.93
CA VAL A 16 1.39 3.99 2.64
C VAL A 16 1.36 2.48 2.85
N ILE A 17 0.72 2.04 3.92
CA ILE A 17 0.59 0.64 4.27
C ILE A 17 -0.62 0.05 3.55
N ILE A 18 -0.44 -1.08 2.88
CA ILE A 18 -1.54 -1.86 2.31
C ILE A 18 -2.12 -2.73 3.44
N PRO A 19 -3.41 -2.56 3.79
CA PRO A 19 -4.07 -3.41 4.75
C PRO A 19 -4.16 -4.84 4.23
N LEU A 20 -4.01 -5.78 5.16
CA LEU A 20 -4.06 -7.23 4.88
C LEU A 20 -5.44 -7.72 4.43
N THR A 21 -6.45 -6.84 4.42
CA THR A 21 -7.76 -7.13 3.84
C THR A 21 -7.69 -7.34 2.32
N VAL A 22 -6.68 -6.76 1.66
CA VAL A 22 -6.42 -6.98 0.24
C VAL A 22 -5.40 -8.12 0.12
N GLN A 23 -5.91 -9.34 -0.09
CA GLN A 23 -5.07 -10.54 -0.28
C GLN A 23 -4.95 -10.91 -1.76
N ASP A 24 -5.92 -10.53 -2.60
CA ASP A 24 -5.92 -10.85 -4.02
C ASP A 24 -4.74 -10.20 -4.76
N PRO A 25 -3.85 -11.00 -5.37
CA PRO A 25 -2.71 -10.48 -6.11
C PRO A 25 -3.14 -9.66 -7.34
N GLU A 26 -4.25 -10.03 -7.98
CA GLU A 26 -4.82 -9.27 -9.10
C GLU A 26 -5.29 -7.88 -8.67
N GLN A 27 -6.01 -7.79 -7.53
CA GLN A 27 -6.42 -6.50 -6.99
C GLN A 27 -5.25 -5.66 -6.50
N LEU A 28 -4.22 -6.27 -5.92
CA LEU A 28 -3.01 -5.55 -5.53
C LEU A 28 -2.33 -4.94 -6.74
N THR A 29 -2.16 -5.71 -7.82
CA THR A 29 -1.50 -5.24 -9.04
C THR A 29 -2.34 -4.15 -9.73
N GLN A 30 -3.67 -4.30 -9.71
CA GLN A 30 -4.60 -3.33 -10.32
C GLN A 30 -4.74 -2.03 -9.50
N LYS A 31 -4.78 -2.12 -8.16
CA LYS A 31 -4.89 -0.96 -7.25
C LYS A 31 -3.55 -0.27 -7.03
N TYR A 32 -2.45 -1.02 -7.05
CA TYR A 32 -1.10 -0.54 -6.79
C TYR A 32 -0.18 -0.88 -7.97
N PRO A 33 -0.39 -0.26 -9.15
CA PRO A 33 0.41 -0.51 -10.35
C PRO A 33 1.88 -0.09 -10.19
N LYS A 34 2.19 0.76 -9.20
CA LYS A 34 3.54 1.19 -8.85
C LYS A 34 4.34 0.11 -8.10
N GLY A 35 3.70 -1.00 -7.73
CA GLY A 35 4.30 -2.04 -6.91
C GLY A 35 4.22 -1.75 -5.41
N PHE A 36 4.58 -2.75 -4.62
CA PHE A 36 4.59 -2.70 -3.17
C PHE A 36 5.75 -3.53 -2.63
N THR A 37 6.29 -3.13 -1.48
CA THR A 37 7.37 -3.79 -0.77
C THR A 37 6.80 -4.44 0.48
N ALA A 38 7.10 -5.71 0.73
CA ALA A 38 6.61 -6.44 1.90
C ALA A 38 7.78 -6.91 2.78
N PRO A 39 8.42 -6.01 3.56
CA PRO A 39 9.49 -6.41 4.47
C PRO A 39 9.01 -7.43 5.52
N LYS A 40 7.72 -7.45 5.83
CA LYS A 40 7.09 -8.43 6.74
C LYS A 40 5.76 -8.90 6.15
N PRO A 41 5.29 -10.12 6.48
CA PRO A 41 4.01 -10.63 5.97
C PRO A 41 2.82 -9.74 6.31
N TYR A 42 2.89 -9.02 7.43
CA TYR A 42 1.87 -8.08 7.91
C TYR A 42 2.12 -6.62 7.54
N LEU A 43 3.29 -6.29 7.00
CA LEU A 43 3.69 -4.92 6.69
C LEU A 43 4.01 -4.81 5.21
N ARG A 44 2.99 -4.47 4.42
CA ARG A 44 3.10 -4.18 3.00
C ARG A 44 3.08 -2.67 2.83
N LEU A 45 4.12 -2.11 2.23
CA LEU A 45 4.27 -0.69 1.95
C LEU A 45 4.15 -0.46 0.45
N THR A 46 3.47 0.59 0.03
CA THR A 46 3.38 0.99 -1.36
C THR A 46 3.45 2.50 -1.44
N PRO A 47 4.11 3.07 -2.45
CA PRO A 47 4.08 4.50 -2.65
C PRO A 47 2.64 4.97 -2.88
N GLN A 48 2.32 6.15 -2.36
CA GLN A 48 0.97 6.70 -2.44
C GLN A 48 0.45 6.67 -3.90
N PRO A 49 -0.67 5.95 -4.18
CA PRO A 49 -1.17 5.78 -5.55
C PRO A 49 -1.83 7.05 -6.11
N ASN A 50 -2.15 8.02 -5.26
CA ASN A 50 -2.86 9.25 -5.61
C ASN A 50 -1.91 10.43 -5.98
N LYS A 51 -0.65 10.13 -6.26
CA LYS A 51 0.41 11.08 -6.64
C LYS A 51 1.18 10.56 -7.83
#